data_AF-A0A2R2MTJ7-F1
#
_entry.id   AF-A0A2R2MTJ7-F1
#
_cell.length_a   1.000
_cell.length_b   1.000
_cell.length_c   1.000
_cell.angle_alpha   90.00
_cell.angle_beta   90.00
_cell.angle_gamma   90.00
#
_symmetry.space_group_name_H-M   'P 1'
#
loop_
_entity.id
_entity.type
_entity.pdbx_description
1 polymer ?
#
loop_
_entity_poly.entity_id
_entity_poly.type
_entity_poly.pdbx_seq_one_letter_code
_entity_poly.pdbx_strand_id
1 'polypeptide(L)'
;MKDSKLSTETRILMKKRRMMKKTEVNNNRDIRNNIEYAELDKTIKKKAREDIRKQNMKKIAETIENGKSMKRAKRSFQLGQDRMLTLLDKDENELTTQNQILERVEEFY
;
A
#
# COMPACT_ATOMS: atom_id res chain seq x y z
N MET A 1 -15.88 -13.29 -3.74
CA MET A 1 -15.43 -12.65 -2.48
C MET A 1 -14.90 -11.27 -2.85
N LYS A 2 -15.32 -10.18 -2.18
CA LYS A 2 -14.69 -8.86 -2.39
C LYS A 2 -13.23 -8.98 -1.96
N ASP A 3 -12.28 -8.78 -2.89
CA ASP A 3 -10.86 -8.76 -2.55
C ASP A 3 -10.62 -7.71 -1.48
N SER A 4 -10.37 -8.17 -0.26
CA SER A 4 -10.04 -7.29 0.86
C SER A 4 -8.73 -6.60 0.52
N LYS A 5 -8.76 -5.27 0.38
CA LYS A 5 -7.58 -4.44 0.07
C LYS A 5 -6.42 -4.59 1.05
N LEU A 6 -6.71 -5.11 2.24
CA LEU A 6 -5.79 -5.22 3.36
C LEU A 6 -5.64 -6.68 3.77
N SER A 7 -4.40 -7.05 4.12
CA SER A 7 -4.07 -8.35 4.66
C SER A 7 -4.81 -8.61 5.97
N THR A 8 -4.90 -9.89 6.34
CA THR A 8 -5.45 -10.31 7.64
C THR A 8 -4.66 -9.69 8.80
N GLU A 9 -3.34 -9.63 8.70
CA GLU A 9 -2.47 -9.00 9.69
C GLU A 9 -2.78 -7.51 9.89
N THR A 10 -2.90 -6.74 8.81
CA THR A 10 -3.21 -5.30 8.92
C THR A 10 -4.58 -5.09 9.57
N ARG A 11 -5.56 -5.96 9.28
CA ARG A 11 -6.87 -5.93 9.96
C ARG A 11 -6.80 -6.25 11.45
N ILE A 12 -5.96 -7.21 11.86
CA ILE A 12 -5.74 -7.53 13.28
C ILE A 12 -5.16 -6.32 14.01
N LEU A 13 -4.16 -5.65 13.42
CA LEU A 13 -3.57 -4.43 14.00
C LEU A 13 -4.59 -3.29 14.11
N MET A 14 -5.45 -3.10 13.10
CA MET A 14 -6.54 -2.12 13.17
C MET A 14 -7.53 -2.46 14.29
N LYS A 15 -7.82 -3.74 14.54
CA LYS A 15 -8.66 -4.17 15.67
C LYS A 15 -7.99 -3.82 17.01
N LYS A 16 -6.68 -4.08 17.14
CA LYS A 16 -5.88 -3.71 18.32
C LYS A 16 -5.94 -2.19 18.58
N ARG A 17 -5.76 -1.36 17.55
CA ARG A 17 -5.88 0.11 17.64
C ARG A 17 -7.26 0.56 18.12
N ARG A 18 -8.34 -0.08 17.64
CA ARG A 18 -9.72 0.24 18.09
C ARG A 18 -9.94 -0.12 19.55
N MET A 19 -9.38 -1.22 20.02
CA MET A 19 -9.44 -1.60 21.44
C MET A 19 -8.68 -0.59 22.30
N MET A 20 -7.45 -0.23 21.92
CA MET A 20 -6.65 0.78 22.63
C MET A 20 -7.37 2.12 22.75
N LYS A 21 -8.00 2.60 21.68
CA LYS A 21 -8.80 3.83 21.71
C LYS A 21 -9.99 3.75 22.68
N LYS A 22 -10.63 2.59 22.80
CA LYS A 22 -11.75 2.40 23.74
C LYS A 22 -11.27 2.40 25.19
N THR A 23 -10.12 1.78 25.47
CA THR A 23 -9.53 1.75 26.81
C THR A 23 -8.97 3.10 27.24
N GLU A 24 -8.39 3.89 26.34
CA GLU A 24 -7.91 5.26 26.62
C GLU A 24 -9.03 6.24 26.99
N VAL A 25 -10.26 6.01 26.52
CA VAL A 25 -11.42 6.84 26.88
C VAL A 25 -11.87 6.59 28.32
N ASN A 26 -11.58 5.40 28.87
CA ASN A 26 -12.05 4.98 30.19
C ASN A 26 -11.01 5.20 31.31
N ASN A 27 -9.71 5.18 30.99
CA ASN A 27 -8.63 5.38 31.96
C ASN A 27 -7.83 6.62 31.54
N ASN A 28 -7.74 7.62 32.42
CA ASN A 28 -7.02 8.88 32.20
C ASN A 28 -5.73 8.70 31.37
N ARG A 29 -5.53 9.61 30.40
CA ARG A 29 -4.45 9.60 29.39
C ARG A 29 -3.06 9.33 29.99
N ASP A 30 -2.67 8.07 30.01
CA ASP A 30 -1.31 7.67 30.37
C ASP A 30 -0.36 7.90 29.19
N ILE A 31 0.79 8.54 29.44
CA ILE A 31 1.73 9.00 28.39
C ILE A 31 2.27 7.81 27.58
N ARG A 32 2.45 6.65 28.23
CA ARG A 32 2.92 5.42 27.57
C ARG A 32 1.92 4.88 26.55
N ASN A 33 0.63 4.92 26.87
CA ASN A 33 -0.44 4.46 25.97
C ASN A 33 -0.49 5.31 24.69
N ASN A 34 -0.25 6.63 24.80
CA ASN A 34 -0.17 7.51 23.64
C ASN A 34 1.01 7.18 22.70
N ILE A 35 2.18 6.84 23.26
CA ILE A 35 3.36 6.45 22.46
C ILE A 35 3.07 5.14 21.72
N GLU A 36 2.59 4.12 22.43
CA GLU A 36 2.24 2.83 21.83
C GLU A 36 1.16 2.97 20.75
N TYR A 37 0.16 3.81 20.99
CA TYR A 37 -0.89 4.10 20.02
C TYR A 37 -0.32 4.76 18.75
N ALA A 38 0.57 5.73 18.90
CA ALA A 38 1.19 6.43 17.78
C ALA A 38 2.08 5.50 16.95
N GLU A 39 2.87 4.64 17.59
CA GLU A 39 3.69 3.64 16.91
C GLU A 39 2.85 2.59 16.19
N LEU A 40 1.76 2.15 16.81
CA LEU A 40 0.80 1.23 16.18
C LEU A 40 0.14 1.86 14.95
N ASP A 41 -0.25 3.14 15.03
CA ASP A 41 -0.84 3.86 13.89
C ASP A 41 0.16 4.02 12.72
N LYS A 42 1.43 4.36 13.01
CA LYS A 42 2.51 4.39 12.02
C LYS A 42 2.68 3.03 11.34
N THR A 43 2.69 1.96 12.13
CA THR A 43 2.84 0.58 11.63
C THR A 43 1.67 0.17 10.74
N ILE A 44 0.44 0.47 11.14
CA ILE A 44 -0.77 0.20 10.33
C ILE A 44 -0.70 0.94 9.00
N LYS A 45 -0.35 2.23 9.02
CA LYS A 45 -0.21 3.04 7.79
C LYS A 45 0.88 2.51 6.85
N LYS A 46 1.99 1.99 7.39
CA LYS A 46 3.05 1.38 6.59
C LYS A 46 2.55 0.07 5.95
N LYS A 47 2.04 -0.88 6.74
CA LYS A 47 1.54 -2.16 6.23
C LYS A 47 0.37 -2.00 5.24
N ALA A 48 -0.56 -1.08 5.50
CA ALA A 48 -1.67 -0.82 4.59
C ALA A 48 -1.21 -0.32 3.22
N ARG A 49 -0.18 0.54 3.17
CA ARG A 49 0.41 1.00 1.91
C ARG A 49 1.09 -0.14 1.16
N GLU A 50 1.84 -0.99 1.87
CA GLU A 50 2.50 -2.15 1.29
C GLU A 50 1.48 -3.17 0.74
N ASP A 51 0.41 -3.45 1.47
CA ASP A 51 -0.68 -4.34 1.05
C ASP A 51 -1.33 -3.85 -0.25
N ILE A 52 -1.66 -2.55 -0.31
CA ILE A 52 -2.23 -1.93 -1.51
C ILE A 52 -1.24 -1.99 -2.68
N ARG A 53 0.05 -1.72 -2.42
CA ARG A 53 1.10 -1.78 -3.45
C ARG A 53 1.21 -3.19 -4.03
N LYS A 54 1.27 -4.21 -3.19
CA LYS A 54 1.32 -5.62 -3.60
C LYS A 54 0.11 -6.00 -4.46
N GLN A 55 -1.10 -5.61 -4.04
CA GLN A 55 -2.31 -5.89 -4.82
C GLN A 55 -2.33 -5.16 -6.17
N ASN A 56 -1.89 -3.91 -6.21
CA ASN A 56 -1.81 -3.16 -7.44
C ASN A 56 -0.78 -3.77 -8.40
N MET A 57 0.39 -4.16 -7.90
CA MET A 57 1.40 -4.87 -8.68
C MET A 57 0.86 -6.18 -9.26
N LYS A 58 0.15 -6.98 -8.45
CA LYS A 58 -0.47 -8.22 -8.93
C LYS A 58 -1.46 -7.96 -10.08
N LYS A 59 -2.31 -6.95 -9.94
CA LYS A 59 -3.25 -6.55 -11.01
C LYS A 59 -2.55 -6.04 -12.26
N ILE A 60 -1.41 -5.36 -12.14
CA ILE A 60 -0.59 -4.95 -13.28
C ILE A 60 -0.04 -6.18 -14.00
N ALA A 61 0.58 -7.12 -13.26
CA ALA A 61 1.10 -8.37 -13.81
C ALA A 61 0.00 -9.16 -14.55
N GLU A 62 -1.16 -9.37 -13.90
CA GLU A 62 -2.32 -10.01 -14.53
C GLU A 62 -2.83 -9.27 -15.78
N THR A 63 -2.71 -7.93 -15.82
CA THR A 63 -3.12 -7.14 -16.99
C THR A 63 -2.17 -7.35 -18.17
N ILE A 64 -0.86 -7.38 -17.89
CA ILE A 64 0.20 -7.61 -18.89
C ILE A 64 0.08 -9.03 -19.45
N GLU A 65 -0.01 -10.05 -18.59
CA GLU A 65 -0.15 -11.46 -19.00
C GLU A 65 -1.38 -11.68 -19.89
N ASN A 66 -2.49 -11.02 -19.58
CA ASN A 66 -3.73 -11.15 -20.34
C ASN A 66 -3.78 -10.28 -21.61
N GLY A 67 -2.69 -9.58 -21.96
CA GLY A 67 -2.63 -8.67 -23.13
C GLY A 67 -3.64 -7.52 -23.05
N LYS A 68 -4.11 -7.18 -21.84
CA LYS A 68 -5.15 -6.16 -21.63
C LYS A 68 -4.54 -4.76 -21.62
N SER A 69 -5.27 -3.78 -22.14
CA SER A 69 -4.81 -2.39 -22.17
C SER A 69 -4.60 -1.83 -20.75
N MET A 70 -3.39 -1.37 -20.47
CA MET A 70 -3.02 -0.67 -19.22
C MET A 70 -3.88 0.56 -18.94
N LYS A 71 -4.39 1.24 -19.99
CA LYS A 71 -5.31 2.39 -19.86
C LYS A 71 -6.64 2.00 -19.22
N ARG A 72 -7.07 0.74 -19.37
CA ARG A 72 -8.31 0.21 -18.77
C ARG A 72 -8.05 -0.28 -17.34
N ALA A 73 -6.92 -0.93 -17.09
CA ALA A 73 -6.48 -1.30 -15.75
C ALA A 73 -6.25 -0.07 -14.85
N LYS A 74 -5.75 1.04 -15.42
CA LYS A 74 -5.59 2.31 -14.69
C LYS A 74 -6.88 2.82 -14.04
N ARG A 75 -8.05 2.53 -14.64
CA ARG A 75 -9.36 2.91 -14.11
C ARG A 75 -9.85 2.01 -12.98
N SER A 76 -9.32 0.79 -12.86
CA SER A 76 -9.69 -0.16 -11.79
C SER A 76 -8.79 -0.05 -10.55
N PHE A 77 -7.63 0.60 -10.67
CA PHE A 77 -6.91 1.16 -9.52
C PHE A 77 -7.74 2.33 -8.99
N GLN A 78 -8.41 2.10 -7.88
CA GLN A 78 -9.39 2.99 -7.29
C GLN A 78 -8.96 4.48 -7.33
N LEU A 79 -9.76 5.30 -8.02
CA LEU A 79 -9.83 6.75 -7.89
C LEU A 79 -9.51 7.20 -6.46
N GLY A 80 -8.45 7.99 -6.28
CA GLY A 80 -8.20 8.70 -5.01
C GLY A 80 -6.75 8.87 -4.57
N GLN A 81 -5.77 8.27 -5.23
CA GLN A 81 -4.36 8.58 -4.99
C GLN A 81 -3.64 8.70 -6.32
N ASP A 82 -3.49 9.93 -6.81
CA ASP A 82 -2.53 10.34 -7.84
C ASP A 82 -1.08 10.20 -7.34
N ARG A 83 -0.74 9.02 -6.82
CA ARG A 83 0.64 8.57 -6.77
C ARG A 83 0.70 7.41 -7.76
N MET A 84 0.88 7.79 -9.03
CA MET A 84 1.44 6.84 -9.98
C MET A 84 2.64 6.18 -9.29
N LEU A 85 2.70 4.86 -9.37
CA LEU A 85 3.91 4.11 -9.06
C LEU A 85 5.02 4.68 -9.96
N THR A 86 5.79 5.64 -9.46
CA THR A 86 7.03 6.03 -10.10
C THR A 86 7.96 4.84 -9.95
N LEU A 87 8.36 4.28 -11.10
CA LEU A 87 9.44 3.31 -11.14
C LEU A 87 10.71 4.09 -10.81
N LEU A 88 11.53 3.54 -9.93
CA LEU A 88 12.80 4.16 -9.55
C LEU A 88 13.94 3.45 -10.27
N ASP A 89 14.96 4.21 -10.63
CA ASP A 89 16.24 3.66 -11.08
C ASP A 89 17.01 3.05 -9.89
N LYS A 90 18.25 2.60 -10.14
CA LYS A 90 19.13 2.01 -9.12
C LYS A 90 19.60 3.02 -8.07
N ASP A 91 19.52 4.31 -8.40
CA ASP A 91 19.94 5.44 -7.57
C ASP A 91 18.74 6.14 -6.90
N GLU A 92 17.59 5.48 -6.87
CA GLU A 92 16.32 5.96 -6.29
C GLU A 92 15.69 7.17 -6.98
N ASN A 93 16.10 7.52 -8.20
CA ASN A 93 15.49 8.60 -8.97
C ASN A 93 14.26 8.12 -9.75
N GLU A 94 13.32 9.02 -9.96
CA GLU A 94 12.08 8.74 -10.68
C GLU A 94 12.31 8.56 -12.19
N LEU A 95 11.95 7.38 -12.70
CA LEU A 95 11.90 7.10 -14.13
C LEU A 95 10.65 7.72 -14.74
N THR A 96 10.86 8.68 -15.62
CA THR A 96 9.77 9.48 -16.23
C THR A 96 9.55 9.16 -17.70
N THR A 97 10.49 8.49 -18.36
CA THR A 97 10.41 8.15 -19.79
C THR A 97 10.14 6.67 -20.03
N GLN A 98 9.42 6.37 -21.12
CA GLN A 98 9.01 5.01 -21.47
C GLN A 98 10.19 4.07 -21.73
N ASN A 99 11.26 4.56 -22.36
CA ASN A 99 12.45 3.76 -22.66
C ASN A 99 13.18 3.31 -21.38
N GLN A 100 13.36 4.24 -20.43
CA GLN A 100 13.97 3.93 -19.13
C GLN A 100 13.16 2.89 -18.34
N ILE A 101 11.83 2.96 -18.44
CA ILE A 101 10.94 1.98 -17.82
C ILE A 101 11.12 0.59 -18.46
N LEU A 102 11.24 0.51 -19.79
CA LEU A 102 11.42 -0.74 -20.50
C LEU A 102 12.77 -1.40 -20.15
N GLU A 103 13.87 -0.64 -20.20
CA GLU A 103 15.20 -1.13 -19.79
C GLU A 103 15.19 -1.65 -18.35
N ARG A 104 14.57 -0.91 -17.43
CA ARG A 104 14.49 -1.32 -16.02
C ARG A 104 13.67 -2.59 -15.81
N VAL A 105 12.64 -2.81 -16.64
CA VAL A 105 11.82 -4.03 -16.60
C VAL A 105 12.57 -5.22 -17.18
N GLU A 106 13.38 -5.02 -18.22
CA GLU A 106 14.24 -6.06 -18.81
C GLU A 106 15.27 -6.60 -17.81
N GLU A 107 15.77 -5.78 -16.87
CA GLU A 107 16.69 -6.25 -15.83
C GLU A 107 16.12 -7.32 -14.86
N PHE A 108 14.80 -7.54 -14.87
CA PHE A 108 14.12 -8.51 -14.01
C PHE A 108 13.73 -9.82 -14.72
N TYR A 109 14.09 -9.97 -15.99
CA TYR A 109 13.88 -11.17 -16.81
C TYR A 109 15.22 -11.70 -17.35
#